data_AF-R7GAF4-F1
#
_entry.id   AF-R7GAF4-F1
#
_cell.length_a   1.000
_cell.length_b   1.000
_cell.length_c   1.000
_cell.angle_alpha   90.00
_cell.angle_beta   90.00
_cell.angle_gamma   90.00
#
_symmetry.space_group_name_H-M   'P 1'
#
loop_
_entity.id
_entity.type
_entity.pdbx_description
1 polymer ?
#
loop_
_entity_poly.entity_id
_entity_poly.type
_entity_poly.pdbx_seq_one_letter_code
_entity_poly.pdbx_strand_id
1 'polypeptide(L)'
;MHKEGVSKSKAFLYGSFSGIVELIAGVATVAIAGTAVYILPWLLSFAAGAMMFVVAEDLIPEAHLNEHSHAGTFGVMLGFLVMMVMDVALG
;
A
#
# COMPACT_ATOMS: atom_id res chain seq x y z
N MET A 1 0.80 -15.76 -2.47
CA MET A 1 2.06 -16.53 -2.30
C MET A 1 1.98 -17.73 -1.35
N HIS A 2 1.50 -17.65 -0.09
CA HIS A 2 1.29 -18.89 0.69
C HIS A 2 0.12 -19.74 0.15
N LYS A 3 -0.92 -19.08 -0.40
CA LYS A 3 -1.99 -19.71 -1.17
C LYS A 3 -1.54 -20.28 -2.53
N GLU A 4 -0.30 -20.01 -2.97
CA GLU A 4 0.30 -20.50 -4.23
C GLU A 4 1.36 -21.59 -3.99
N GLY A 5 1.50 -22.11 -2.77
CA GLY A 5 2.43 -23.22 -2.47
C GLY A 5 3.86 -22.81 -2.11
N VAL A 6 4.15 -21.52 -1.92
CA VAL A 6 5.49 -21.04 -1.55
C VAL A 6 5.70 -21.12 -0.03
N SER A 7 6.86 -21.63 0.42
CA SER A 7 7.18 -21.77 1.85
C SER A 7 7.17 -20.40 2.56
N LYS A 8 6.72 -20.36 3.83
CA LYS A 8 6.58 -19.11 4.62
C LYS A 8 7.86 -18.26 4.61
N SER A 9 9.04 -18.91 4.67
CA SER A 9 10.33 -18.23 4.63
C SER A 9 10.63 -17.56 3.29
N LYS A 10 10.22 -18.15 2.17
CA LYS A 10 10.39 -17.54 0.84
C LYS A 10 9.43 -16.38 0.63
N ALA A 11 8.16 -16.50 1.04
CA ALA A 11 7.20 -15.39 0.98
C ALA A 11 7.68 -14.17 1.80
N PHE A 12 8.26 -14.42 2.99
CA PHE A 12 8.87 -13.36 3.79
C PHE A 12 10.10 -12.73 3.11
N LEU A 13 10.95 -13.55 2.47
CA LEU A 13 12.12 -13.06 1.76
C LEU A 13 11.73 -12.15 0.60
N TYR A 14 10.74 -12.53 -0.21
CA TYR A 14 10.23 -11.69 -1.32
C TYR A 14 9.59 -10.39 -0.82
N GLY A 15 8.80 -10.44 0.25
CA GLY A 15 8.25 -9.23 0.87
C GLY A 15 9.34 -8.29 1.40
N SER A 16 10.39 -8.85 2.02
CA SER A 16 11.53 -8.08 2.51
C SER A 16 12.31 -7.41 1.38
N PHE A 17 12.48 -8.09 0.24
CA PHE A 17 13.12 -7.50 -0.94
C PHE A 17 12.32 -6.29 -1.47
N SER A 18 10.98 -6.36 -1.49
CA SER A 18 10.14 -5.21 -1.87
C SER A 18 10.30 -4.05 -0.89
N GLY A 19 10.30 -4.34 0.42
CA GLY A 19 10.47 -3.32 1.46
C GLY A 19 11.82 -2.59 1.39
N ILE A 20 12.89 -3.29 0.98
CA ILE A 20 14.21 -2.65 0.76
C ILE A 20 14.15 -1.65 -0.38
N VAL A 21 13.45 -1.97 -1.48
CA VAL A 21 13.30 -1.06 -2.62
C VAL A 21 12.55 0.20 -2.22
N GLU A 22 11.47 0.07 -1.44
CA GLU A 22 10.72 1.20 -0.91
C GLU A 22 11.57 2.08 0.02
N LEU A 23 12.38 1.48 0.89
CA LEU A 23 13.28 2.21 1.77
C LEU A 23 14.30 3.04 0.98
N ILE A 24 14.93 2.43 -0.02
CA ILE A 24 15.93 3.10 -0.86
C ILE A 24 15.29 4.26 -1.62
N ALA A 25 14.13 4.02 -2.24
CA ALA A 25 13.39 5.04 -2.96
C ALA A 25 12.95 6.17 -2.03
N GLY A 26 12.39 5.85 -0.85
CA GLY A 26 11.95 6.84 0.14
C GLY A 26 13.09 7.72 0.64
N VAL A 27 14.24 7.14 0.97
CA VAL A 27 15.43 7.91 1.37
C VAL A 27 15.94 8.80 0.24
N ALA A 28 15.98 8.28 -1.00
CA ALA A 28 16.36 9.07 -2.16
C ALA A 28 15.39 10.24 -2.40
N THR A 29 14.08 10.00 -2.30
CA THR A 29 13.04 11.04 -2.42
C THR A 29 13.20 12.11 -1.35
N VAL A 30 13.43 11.74 -0.08
CA VAL A 30 13.67 12.71 1.00
C VAL A 30 14.94 13.53 0.76
N ALA A 31 16.01 12.90 0.25
CA ALA A 31 17.27 13.61 -0.04
C ALA A 31 17.11 14.71 -1.11
N ILE A 32 16.22 14.50 -2.08
CA ILE A 32 15.95 15.48 -3.16
C ILE A 32 14.69 16.33 -2.93
N ALA A 33 13.89 16.03 -1.90
CA ALA A 33 12.60 16.69 -1.66
C ALA A 33 12.74 18.22 -1.51
N GLY A 34 13.83 18.68 -0.90
CA GLY A 34 14.10 20.11 -0.70
C GLY A 34 14.32 20.91 -2.00
N THR A 35 14.79 20.28 -3.08
CA THR A 35 14.95 20.92 -4.40
C THR A 35 13.76 20.64 -5.33
N ALA A 36 13.01 19.58 -5.06
CA ALA A 36 11.88 19.12 -5.86
C ALA A 36 10.51 19.67 -5.41
N VAL A 37 10.46 20.69 -4.55
CA VAL A 37 9.21 21.23 -3.95
C VAL A 37 8.13 21.58 -4.99
N TYR A 38 8.53 22.04 -6.18
CA TYR A 38 7.58 22.39 -7.24
C TYR A 38 7.00 21.16 -7.98
N ILE A 39 7.77 20.07 -8.10
CA ILE A 39 7.34 18.85 -8.80
C ILE A 39 6.72 17.82 -7.86
N LEU A 40 6.98 17.91 -6.56
CA LEU A 40 6.42 17.03 -5.53
C LEU A 40 4.89 16.93 -5.57
N PRO A 41 4.10 18.02 -5.68
CA PRO A 41 2.64 17.92 -5.74
C PRO A 41 2.13 17.11 -6.93
N TRP A 42 2.81 17.22 -8.09
CA TRP A 42 2.48 16.44 -9.29
C TRP A 42 2.87 14.97 -9.15
N LEU A 43 4.01 14.69 -8.52
CA LEU A 43 4.43 13.31 -8.23
C LEU A 43 3.54 12.64 -7.19
N LEU A 44 3.17 13.36 -6.13
CA LEU A 44 2.27 12.87 -5.08
C LEU A 44 0.85 12.64 -5.61
N SER A 45 0.33 13.54 -6.46
CA SER A 45 -0.99 13.33 -7.07
C SER A 45 -0.98 12.13 -8.03
N PHE A 46 0.09 11.94 -8.79
CA PHE A 46 0.27 10.75 -9.62
C PHE A 46 0.35 9.47 -8.79
N ALA A 47 1.12 9.47 -7.70
CA ALA A 47 1.23 8.33 -6.79
C ALA A 47 -0.11 8.00 -6.13
N ALA A 48 -0.87 9.02 -5.68
CA ALA A 48 -2.21 8.83 -5.14
C ALA A 48 -3.16 8.22 -6.18
N GLY A 49 -3.11 8.69 -7.44
CA GLY A 49 -3.89 8.13 -8.54
C GLY A 49 -3.56 6.66 -8.83
N ALA A 50 -2.27 6.31 -8.86
CA ALA A 50 -1.83 4.94 -9.06
C ALA A 50 -2.34 4.00 -7.94
N MET A 51 -2.26 4.44 -6.69
CA MET A 51 -2.78 3.66 -5.56
C MET A 51 -4.30 3.50 -5.62
N MET A 52 -5.05 4.53 -6.01
CA MET A 52 -6.50 4.42 -6.20
C MET A 52 -6.88 3.42 -7.30
N PHE A 53 -6.13 3.38 -8.40
CA PHE A 53 -6.34 2.41 -9.48
C PHE A 53 -6.11 0.97 -9.02
N VAL A 54 -4.97 0.69 -8.35
CA VAL A 54 -4.66 -0.65 -7.82
C VAL A 54 -5.68 -1.10 -6.78
N VAL A 55 -6.14 -0.19 -5.91
CA VAL A 55 -7.19 -0.51 -4.94
C VAL A 55 -8.49 -0.90 -5.65
N ALA A 56 -8.89 -0.14 -6.67
CA ALA A 56 -10.15 -0.36 -7.37
C ALA A 56 -10.16 -1.62 -8.24
N GLU A 57 -9.07 -1.89 -8.96
CA GLU A 57 -8.99 -3.03 -9.89
C GLU A 57 -8.52 -4.33 -9.25
N ASP A 58 -7.60 -4.28 -8.29
CA ASP A 58 -7.03 -5.51 -7.70
C ASP A 58 -7.61 -5.80 -6.31
N LEU A 59 -7.50 -4.84 -5.38
CA LEU A 59 -7.80 -5.10 -3.96
C LEU A 59 -9.30 -5.27 -3.67
N ILE A 60 -10.17 -4.45 -4.25
CA ILE A 60 -11.63 -4.56 -4.04
C ILE A 60 -12.15 -5.89 -4.61
N PRO A 61 -11.83 -6.28 -5.86
CA PRO A 61 -12.26 -7.58 -6.39
C PRO A 61 -11.69 -8.76 -5.60
N GLU A 62 -10.42 -8.72 -5.18
CA GLU A 62 -9.82 -9.79 -4.38
C GLU A 62 -10.50 -9.96 -3.00
N ALA A 63 -10.93 -8.84 -2.38
CA ALA A 63 -11.69 -8.87 -1.14
C ALA A 63 -13.08 -9.52 -1.28
N HIS A 64 -13.67 -9.48 -2.48
CA HIS A 64 -14.99 -10.07 -2.78
C HIS A 64 -14.92 -11.48 -3.39
N LEU A 65 -13.78 -11.89 -3.93
CA LEU A 65 -13.57 -13.20 -4.56
C LEU A 65 -13.48 -14.38 -3.58
N ASN A 66 -13.23 -14.14 -2.29
CA ASN A 66 -13.22 -15.20 -1.27
C ASN A 66 -14.66 -15.44 -0.76
N GLU A 67 -15.04 -16.69 -0.52
CA GLU A 67 -16.40 -17.18 -0.17
C GLU A 67 -17.10 -16.48 1.03
N HIS A 68 -16.38 -15.59 1.74
CA HIS A 68 -16.89 -14.74 2.82
C HIS A 68 -16.77 -13.25 2.44
N SER A 69 -17.49 -12.81 1.40
CA SER A 69 -17.52 -11.42 0.91
C SER A 69 -17.74 -10.36 2.01
N HIS A 70 -18.50 -10.70 3.06
CA HIS A 70 -18.72 -9.84 4.22
C HIS A 70 -17.45 -9.61 5.06
N ALA A 71 -16.58 -10.62 5.20
CA ALA A 71 -15.35 -10.51 5.97
C ALA A 71 -14.31 -9.62 5.25
N GLY A 72 -14.21 -9.71 3.92
CA GLY A 72 -13.36 -8.82 3.12
C GLY A 72 -13.80 -7.37 3.22
N THR A 73 -15.10 -7.11 3.09
CA THR A 73 -15.68 -5.76 3.23
C THR A 73 -15.45 -5.20 4.64
N PHE A 74 -15.66 -6.00 5.70
CA PHE A 74 -15.41 -5.59 7.07
C PHE A 74 -13.92 -5.29 7.32
N GLY A 75 -13.01 -6.06 6.73
CA GLY A 75 -11.57 -5.81 6.79
C GLY A 75 -11.17 -4.47 6.16
N VAL A 76 -11.72 -4.14 4.99
CA VAL A 76 -11.51 -2.83 4.34
C VAL A 76 -12.06 -1.70 5.20
N MET A 77 -13.29 -1.84 5.72
CA MET A 77 -13.90 -0.83 6.59
C MET A 77 -13.08 -0.59 7.86
N LEU A 78 -12.62 -1.65 8.53
CA LEU A 78 -11.82 -1.54 9.75
C LEU A 78 -10.45 -0.92 9.46
N GLY A 79 -9.78 -1.35 8.38
CA GLY A 79 -8.50 -0.78 7.96
C GLY A 79 -8.60 0.72 7.63
N PHE A 80 -9.65 1.12 6.92
CA PHE A 80 -9.93 2.52 6.64
C PHE A 80 -10.18 3.33 7.93
N LEU A 81 -10.96 2.77 8.87
CA LEU A 81 -11.24 3.42 10.14
C LEU A 81 -9.96 3.61 10.97
N VAL A 82 -9.11 2.59 11.07
CA VAL A 82 -7.80 2.69 11.74
C VAL A 82 -6.93 3.76 11.09
N MET A 83 -6.86 3.79 9.76
CA MET A 83 -6.09 4.82 9.04
C MET A 83 -6.62 6.23 9.32
N MET A 84 -7.94 6.44 9.29
CA MET A 84 -8.55 7.74 9.65
C MET A 84 -8.26 8.16 11.09
N VAL A 85 -8.27 7.21 12.03
CA VAL A 85 -7.92 7.49 13.43
C VAL A 85 -6.45 7.86 13.55
N MET A 86 -5.55 7.16 12.84
CA MET A 86 -4.13 7.50 12.84
C MET A 86 -3.86 8.86 12.20
N ASP A 87 -4.52 9.21 11.10
CA ASP A 87 -4.40 10.53 10.46
C ASP A 87 -4.87 11.65 11.40
N VAL A 88 -6.00 11.49 12.08
CA VAL A 88 -6.49 12.49 13.04
C VAL A 88 -5.65 12.56 14.32
N ALA A 89 -5.09 11.43 14.78
CA ALA A 89 -4.34 11.38 16.03
C ALA A 89 -2.86 11.79 15.88
N LEU A 90 -2.26 11.56 14.71
CA LEU A 90 -0.87 11.91 14.39
C LEU A 90 -0.74 13.17 13.53
N GLY A 91 -1.85 13.63 12.95
CA GLY A 91 -1.96 14.83 12.11
C GLY A 91 -1.87 16.15 12.85
#